data_AF-A0A923XD85-F1
#
_entry.id   AF-A0A923XD85-F1
#
_cell.length_a   1.000
_cell.length_b   1.000
_cell.length_c   1.000
_cell.angle_alpha   90.00
_cell.angle_beta   90.00
_cell.angle_gamma   90.00
#
_symmetry.space_group_name_H-M   'P 1'
#
loop_
_entity.id
_entity.type
_entity.pdbx_description
1 polymer ?
#
loop_
_entity_poly.entity_id
_entity_poly.type
_entity_poly.pdbx_seq_one_letter_code
_entity_poly.pdbx_strand_id
1 'polypeptide(L)' 'MQKPTVFILDVDGVLTTGQFLYSAQGKIFKTFGPDDNDALTLLQPFIEIRFVSSDRNGFEISKKRIVDDMG' A
#
# COMPACT_ATOMS: atom_id res chain seq x y z
N MET A 1 15.76 -18.15 16.01
CA MET A 1 15.43 -16.83 15.42
C MET A 1 14.28 -16.23 16.19
N GLN A 2 14.27 -14.91 16.41
CA GLN A 2 13.09 -14.24 16.96
C GLN A 2 11.99 -14.19 15.90
N LYS A 3 10.73 -14.39 16.32
CA LYS A 3 9.57 -14.27 15.44
C LYS A 3 9.32 -12.78 15.16
N PRO A 4 9.19 -12.35 13.89
CA PRO A 4 8.83 -10.97 13.58
C PRO A 4 7.46 -10.61 14.15
N THR A 5 7.32 -9.39 14.68
CA THR A 5 6.07 -8.86 15.26
C THR A 5 5.43 -7.78 14.40
N VAL A 6 6.20 -7.18 13.48
CA VAL A 6 5.74 -6.13 12.57
C VAL A 6 6.18 -6.46 11.15
N PHE A 7 5.25 -6.39 10.20
CA PHE A 7 5.50 -6.45 8.77
C PHE A 7 5.39 -5.04 8.18
N ILE A 8 6.52 -4.48 7.76
CA ILE A 8 6.58 -3.14 7.17
C ILE A 8 6.67 -3.28 5.65
N LEU A 9 5.70 -2.71 4.96
CA LEU A 9 5.59 -2.73 3.50
C LEU A 9 5.83 -1.35 2.94
N ASP A 10 6.72 -1.25 1.95
CA ASP A 10 6.73 -0.09 1.06
C ASP A 10 5.45 -0.09 0.21
N VAL A 11 4.97 1.09 -0.16
CA VAL A 11 3.78 1.23 -1.00
C VAL A 11 4.16 1.27 -2.47
N ASP A 12 5.18 2.05 -2.83
CA ASP A 12 5.48 2.38 -4.23
C ASP A 12 6.48 1.38 -4.83
N GLY A 13 6.01 0.47 -5.68
CA GLY A 13 6.85 -0.59 -6.27
C GLY A 13 6.84 -1.90 -5.50
N VAL A 14 6.16 -1.97 -4.35
CA VAL A 14 5.91 -3.20 -3.59
C VAL A 14 4.41 -3.50 -3.55
N LEU A 15 3.60 -2.67 -2.88
CA LEU A 15 2.14 -2.82 -2.89
C LEU A 15 1.50 -2.34 -4.21
N THR A 16 2.16 -1.39 -4.86
CA THR A 16 1.78 -0.89 -6.18
C THR A 16 2.85 -1.26 -7.20
N THR A 17 2.51 -1.22 -8.48
CA THR A 17 3.48 -1.52 -9.56
C THR A 17 4.59 -0.47 -9.69
N GLY A 18 4.58 0.61 -8.89
CA GLY A 18 5.50 1.74 -9.00
C GLY A 18 5.23 2.65 -10.22
N GLN A 19 4.26 2.31 -11.07
CA GLN A 19 3.85 3.12 -12.20
C GLN A 19 2.99 4.30 -11.74
N PHE A 20 3.25 5.47 -12.32
CA PHE A 20 2.44 6.66 -12.11
C PHE A 20 1.80 7.10 -13.42
N LEU A 21 0.49 7.32 -13.39
CA LEU A 21 -0.21 7.99 -14.47
C LEU A 21 -0.31 9.48 -14.13
N TYR A 22 0.08 10.32 -15.09
CA TYR A 22 0.14 11.78 -14.95
C TYR A 22 -0.71 12.46 -16.03
N SER A 23 -1.39 13.52 -15.63
CA SER A 23 -2.00 14.50 -16.53
C SER A 23 -1.32 15.86 -16.40
N ALA A 24 -1.79 16.85 -17.15
CA ALA A 24 -1.38 18.25 -16.99
C ALA A 24 -1.63 18.80 -15.56
N GLN A 25 -2.47 18.14 -14.76
CA GLN A 25 -2.79 18.51 -13.38
C GLN A 25 -1.95 17.74 -12.34
N GLY A 26 -1.08 16.82 -12.78
CA GLY A 26 -0.20 16.05 -11.92
C GLY A 26 -0.57 14.57 -11.86
N LYS A 27 -0.20 13.91 -10.75
CA LYS A 27 -0.39 12.48 -10.56
C LYS A 27 -1.86 12.16 -10.32
N ILE A 28 -2.40 11.23 -11.08
CA ILE A 28 -3.83 10.89 -11.03
C ILE A 28 -4.10 9.47 -10.56
N PHE A 29 -3.18 8.52 -10.79
CA PHE A 29 -3.40 7.12 -10.43
C PHE A 29 -2.15 6.39 -9.90
N LYS A 30 -2.41 5.34 -9.12
CA LYS A 30 -1.49 4.23 -8.80
C LYS A 30 -2.18 2.91 -9.14
N THR A 31 -1.39 1.91 -9.51
CA THR A 31 -1.90 0.56 -9.81
C THR A 31 -1.57 -0.38 -8.65
N PHE A 32 -2.60 -0.96 -8.03
CA PHE A 32 -2.48 -1.89 -6.89
C PHE A 32 -2.70 -3.34 -7.35
N GLY A 33 -2.12 -4.31 -6.63
CA GLY A 33 -2.44 -5.71 -6.84
C GLY A 33 -3.87 -6.03 -6.42
N PRO A 34 -4.60 -6.87 -7.17
CA PRO A 34 -5.98 -7.24 -6.82
C PRO A 34 -6.04 -8.10 -5.55
N ASP A 35 -5.04 -8.96 -5.33
CA ASP A 35 -5.06 -9.99 -4.28
C ASP A 35 -4.41 -9.54 -2.96
N ASP A 36 -3.73 -8.38 -2.95
CA ASP A 36 -2.97 -7.91 -1.78
C ASP A 36 -3.86 -7.71 -0.55
N ASN A 37 -5.11 -7.26 -0.77
CA ASN A 37 -6.05 -7.03 0.31
C ASN A 37 -6.37 -8.32 1.08
N ASP A 38 -6.74 -9.37 0.34
CA ASP A 38 -7.15 -10.63 0.94
C ASP A 38 -5.96 -11.29 1.66
N ALA A 39 -4.78 -11.27 1.02
CA ALA A 39 -3.56 -11.82 1.60
C ALA A 39 -3.16 -11.11 2.91
N LEU A 40 -3.21 -9.78 2.94
CA LEU A 40 -2.88 -9.00 4.13
C LEU A 40 -3.93 -9.15 5.23
N THR A 41 -5.22 -9.20 4.88
CA THR A 41 -6.31 -9.47 5.82
C THR A 41 -6.13 -10.81 6.54
N LEU A 42 -5.74 -11.85 5.81
CA LEU A 42 -5.46 -13.17 6.41
C LEU A 42 -4.24 -13.13 7.36
N LEU A 43 -3.31 -12.20 7.14
CA LEU A 43 -2.08 -12.08 7.91
C LEU A 43 -2.23 -11.19 9.16
N GLN A 44 -3.13 -10.20 9.14
CA GLN A 44 -3.38 -9.24 10.23
C GLN A 44 -3.51 -9.87 11.63
N PRO A 45 -4.18 -11.04 11.84
CA PRO A 45 -4.30 -11.63 13.17
C PRO A 45 -2.97 -12.14 13.77
N PHE A 46 -1.93 -12.29 12.94
CA PHE A 46 -0.67 -12.93 13.32
C PHE A 46 0.50 -11.96 13.44
N ILE A 47 0.41 -10.77 12.84
CA ILE A 47 1.49 -9.78 12.79
C ILE A 47 0.91 -8.38 12.57
N GLU A 48 1.50 -7.36 13.20
CA GLU A 48 1.13 -5.97 12.92
C GLU A 48 1.60 -5.58 11.52
N ILE A 49 0.73 -4.97 10.70
CA ILE A 49 1.09 -4.54 9.33
C ILE A 49 1.16 -3.01 9.29
N ARG A 50 2.26 -2.48 8.76
CA ARG A 50 2.47 -1.04 8.55
C ARG A 50 2.86 -0.76 7.10
N PHE A 51 2.32 0.32 6.56
CA PHE A 51 2.64 0.79 5.22
C PHE A 51 3.47 2.06 5.30
N VAL A 52 4.51 2.16 4.46
CA VAL A 52 5.42 3.31 4.40
C VAL A 52 5.52 3.77 2.95
N SER A 53 5.45 5.08 2.71
CA SER A 53 5.66 5.68 1.40
C SER A 53 6.34 7.03 1.56
N SER A 54 7.20 7.37 0.60
CA SER A 54 7.75 8.73 0.45
C SER A 54 6.98 9.57 -0.57
N ASP A 55 6.01 8.98 -1.27
CA ASP A 55 5.23 9.64 -2.31
C ASP A 55 4.13 10.53 -1.72
N ARG A 56 4.48 11.79 -1.52
CA ARG A 56 3.54 12.82 -1.04
C ARG A 56 2.44 13.15 -2.06
N ASN A 57 2.74 13.04 -3.36
CA ASN A 57 1.80 13.44 -4.42
C ASN A 57 0.68 12.41 -4.63
N GLY A 58 0.96 11.13 -4.40
CA GLY A 58 -0.03 10.05 -4.43
C GLY A 58 -0.46 9.57 -3.05
N PHE A 59 -0.19 10.33 -1.99
CA PHE A 59 -0.55 9.94 -0.62
C PHE A 59 -2.06 9.72 -0.47
N GLU A 60 -2.89 10.64 -0.95
CA GLU A 60 -4.35 10.51 -0.84
C GLU A 60 -4.89 9.28 -1.60
N ILE A 61 -4.29 8.92 -2.74
CA ILE A 61 -4.64 7.70 -3.49
C ILE A 61 -4.31 6.45 -2.64
N SER A 62 -3.13 6.45 -2.02
CA SER A 62 -2.67 5.34 -1.17
C SER A 62 -3.51 5.22 0.08
N LYS A 63 -3.83 6.34 0.73
CA LYS A 63 -4.68 6.41 1.91
C LYS A 63 -6.09 5.90 1.60
N LYS A 64 -6.70 6.38 0.51
CA LYS A 64 -8.04 5.93 0.08
C LYS A 64 -8.08 4.41 -0.07
N ARG A 65 -7.09 3.82 -0.74
CA ARG A 65 -7.05 2.39 -0.97
C ARG A 65 -6.73 1.60 0.31
N ILE A 66 -5.66 1.95 1.01
CA ILE A 66 -5.10 1.16 2.11
C ILE A 66 -5.90 1.34 3.41
N VAL A 67 -6.36 2.55 3.71
CA VAL A 67 -7.06 2.84 4.97
C VAL A 67 -8.56 2.73 4.80
N ASP A 68 -9.13 3.33 3.74
CA ASP A 68 -10.57 3.41 3.62
C ASP A 68 -11.19 2.18 2.93
N ASP A 69 -10.51 1.57 1.95
CA ASP A 69 -11.05 0.43 1.19
C ASP A 69 -10.61 -0.95 1.72
N MET A 70 -9.40 -1.07 2.29
CA MET A 70 -8.87 -2.37 2.77
C MET A 70 -9.29 -2.67 4.21
N GLY A 71 -9.30 -1.68 5.11
CA GLY A 71 -9.69 -1.85 6.51
C GLY A 71 -8.60 -2.46 7.38
#